data_AF-A0AAD9LKS7-F1
#
_entry.id   AF-A0AAD9LKS7-F1
#
_cell.length_a   1.000
_cell.length_b   1.000
_cell.length_c   1.000
_cell.angle_alpha   90.00
_cell.angle_beta   90.00
_cell.angle_gamma   90.00
#
_symmetry.space_group_name_H-M   'P 1'
#
loop_
_entity.id
_entity.type
_entity.pdbx_description
1 polymer ?
#
loop_
_entity_poly.entity_id
_entity_poly.type
_entity_poly.pdbx_seq_one_letter_code
_entity_poly.pdbx_strand_id
1 'polypeptide(L)'
;MTKRVVNPAFIILMSIPIAVVLNILLFVNKPKLVVPQHVDMSGPYGYFRPSGDQVSGFKDSSAKYHRSPCPALNVLANHGYIPRDGKVITPRLLQKSLVKVYNLDPTLAEFLVSTLPDQFTLADLGVHNFVEHDASLIHDDSWTGGDPSSINTTLAANLLSRGDKDHRLTRTTLASFRREREVSSAANTPNFNEMFTAERALTAYSEAAVLLLVLGEESMSISVDDASAFLVDERIPDNYAMPRTPVTLARSLWVTFQLKMFALSSAVFA
;
A
#
# COMPACT_ATOMS: atom_id res chain seq x y z
N MET A 1 -25.48 21.08 11.41
CA MET A 1 -25.10 19.67 11.64
C MET A 1 -24.18 19.62 12.86
N THR A 2 -24.67 19.08 13.98
CA THR A 2 -23.89 18.84 15.19
C THR A 2 -22.82 17.78 14.89
N LYS A 3 -21.54 18.15 14.91
CA LYS A 3 -20.43 17.17 14.88
C LYS A 3 -20.67 16.19 16.03
N ARG A 4 -21.03 14.94 15.74
CA ARG A 4 -21.03 13.88 16.77
C ARG A 4 -19.60 13.74 17.26
N VAL A 5 -19.32 14.30 18.44
CA VAL A 5 -18.08 14.04 19.16
C VAL A 5 -18.17 12.58 19.63
N VAL A 6 -17.52 11.68 18.90
CA VAL A 6 -17.43 10.27 19.31
C VAL A 6 -16.57 10.23 20.57
N ASN A 7 -17.13 9.71 21.67
CA ASN A 7 -16.42 9.63 22.94
C ASN A 7 -15.16 8.74 22.77
N PRO A 8 -13.94 9.24 23.05
CA PRO A 8 -12.72 8.45 22.91
C PRO A 8 -12.74 7.17 23.74
N ALA A 9 -13.44 7.17 24.89
CA ALA A 9 -13.63 5.95 25.70
C ALA A 9 -14.45 4.87 24.99
N PHE A 10 -15.39 5.25 24.12
CA PHE A 10 -16.21 4.31 23.34
C PHE A 10 -15.40 3.65 22.22
N ILE A 11 -14.52 4.41 21.56
CA ILE A 11 -13.58 3.89 20.54
C ILE A 11 -12.63 2.87 21.19
N ILE A 12 -12.07 3.20 22.36
CA ILE A 12 -11.19 2.30 23.10
C ILE A 12 -11.93 1.00 23.47
N LEU A 13 -13.15 1.09 24.01
CA LEU A 13 -13.88 -0.08 24.49
C LEU A 13 -14.28 -1.07 23.37
N MET A 14 -14.71 -0.57 22.20
CA MET A 14 -15.06 -1.45 21.06
C MET A 14 -13.85 -2.06 20.37
N SER A 15 -12.67 -1.45 20.53
CA SER A 15 -11.43 -1.88 19.89
C SER A 15 -10.74 -3.05 20.61
N ILE A 16 -11.00 -3.22 21.92
CA ILE A 16 -10.38 -4.27 22.76
C ILE A 16 -10.72 -5.70 22.31
N PRO A 17 -11.99 -6.09 22.05
CA PRO A 17 -12.32 -7.46 21.64
C PRO A 17 -11.67 -7.85 20.31
N ILE A 18 -11.69 -6.96 19.32
CA ILE A 18 -11.03 -7.15 18.02
C ILE A 18 -9.53 -7.34 18.23
N ALA A 19 -8.94 -6.50 19.10
CA ALA A 19 -7.52 -6.58 19.38
C ALA A 19 -7.11 -7.89 20.05
N VAL A 20 -7.93 -8.37 20.99
CA VAL A 20 -7.72 -9.66 21.67
C VAL A 20 -7.81 -10.81 20.67
N VAL A 21 -8.82 -10.83 19.79
CA VAL A 21 -8.98 -11.87 18.76
C VAL A 21 -7.78 -11.89 17.81
N LEU A 22 -7.34 -10.74 17.32
CA LEU A 22 -6.17 -10.65 16.43
C LEU A 22 -4.90 -11.10 17.15
N ASN A 23 -4.69 -10.73 18.41
CA ASN A 23 -3.56 -11.21 19.21
C ASN A 23 -3.58 -12.73 19.41
N ILE A 24 -4.75 -13.32 19.68
CA ILE A 24 -4.90 -14.77 19.78
C ILE A 24 -4.56 -15.43 18.45
N LEU A 25 -5.08 -14.91 17.33
CA LEU A 25 -4.76 -15.43 15.99
C LEU A 25 -3.26 -15.36 15.69
N LEU A 26 -2.60 -14.27 16.04
CA LEU A 26 -1.14 -14.12 15.89
C LEU A 26 -0.34 -15.07 16.80
N PHE A 27 -0.85 -15.32 18.01
CA PHE A 27 -0.21 -16.23 18.96
C PHE A 27 -0.33 -17.70 18.54
N VAL A 28 -1.51 -18.08 18.04
CA VAL A 28 -1.82 -19.46 17.59
C VAL A 28 -1.15 -19.75 16.25
N ASN A 29 -1.15 -18.79 15.32
CA ASN A 29 -0.59 -18.95 13.98
C ASN A 29 0.76 -18.23 13.87
N LYS A 30 1.78 -18.73 14.57
CA LYS A 30 3.15 -18.21 14.41
C LYS A 30 3.69 -18.63 13.04
N PRO A 31 3.89 -17.69 12.10
CA PRO A 31 4.46 -18.03 10.81
C PRO A 31 5.90 -18.50 10.99
N LYS A 32 6.32 -19.47 10.17
CA LYS A 32 7.72 -19.91 10.16
C LYS A 32 8.59 -18.77 9.63
N LEU A 33 9.61 -18.40 10.39
CA LEU A 33 10.58 -17.40 9.97
C LEU A 33 11.37 -17.94 8.77
N VAL A 34 11.70 -17.04 7.85
CA VAL A 34 12.60 -17.29 6.74
C VAL A 34 13.90 -16.53 6.95
N VAL A 35 15.01 -17.07 6.44
CA VAL A 35 16.27 -16.32 6.37
C VAL A 35 16.09 -15.23 5.31
N PRO A 36 16.26 -13.94 5.63
CA PRO A 36 16.12 -12.87 4.66
C PRO A 36 17.15 -13.05 3.58
N GLN A 37 16.67 -13.11 2.34
CA GLN A 37 17.52 -13.09 1.17
C GLN A 37 17.34 -11.75 0.48
N HIS A 38 18.46 -11.21 0.01
CA HIS A 38 18.42 -10.12 -0.95
C HIS A 38 17.72 -10.60 -2.20
N VAL A 39 16.84 -9.74 -2.73
CA VAL A 39 16.13 -10.02 -3.97
C VAL A 39 17.10 -9.79 -5.13
N ASP A 40 17.10 -10.68 -6.12
CA ASP A 40 17.92 -10.52 -7.32
C ASP A 40 17.47 -9.28 -8.10
N MET A 41 18.39 -8.36 -8.35
CA MET A 41 18.17 -7.14 -9.12
C MET A 41 19.11 -7.05 -10.33
N SER A 42 19.69 -8.19 -10.73
CA SER A 42 20.67 -8.29 -11.82
C SER A 42 20.08 -8.91 -13.07
N GLY A 43 20.76 -8.74 -14.22
CA GLY A 43 20.39 -9.35 -15.49
C GLY A 43 18.92 -9.11 -15.87
N PRO A 44 18.10 -10.18 -16.01
CA PRO A 44 16.68 -10.03 -16.36
C PRO A 44 15.86 -9.29 -15.30
N TYR A 45 16.36 -9.19 -14.06
CA TYR A 45 15.73 -8.46 -12.96
C TYR A 45 16.30 -7.05 -12.70
N GLY A 46 17.16 -6.58 -13.62
CA GLY A 46 17.67 -5.21 -13.62
C GLY A 46 16.57 -4.16 -13.54
N TYR A 47 16.85 -3.06 -12.84
CA TYR A 47 15.91 -1.95 -12.78
C TYR A 47 15.81 -1.25 -14.14
N PHE A 48 14.59 -1.14 -14.65
CA PHE A 48 14.25 -0.33 -15.82
C PHE A 48 12.88 0.28 -15.57
N ARG A 49 12.83 1.62 -15.51
CA ARG A 49 11.57 2.34 -15.46
C ARG A 49 11.34 3.07 -16.77
N PRO A 50 10.19 2.84 -17.44
CA PRO A 50 9.83 3.57 -18.65
C PRO A 50 9.60 5.06 -18.37
N SER A 51 9.86 5.89 -19.38
CA SER A 51 9.57 7.33 -19.33
C SER A 51 8.07 7.59 -19.21
N GLY A 52 7.68 8.67 -18.52
CA GLY A 52 6.27 8.95 -18.22
C GLY A 52 5.36 9.10 -19.45
N ASP A 53 5.89 9.57 -20.57
CA ASP A 53 5.18 9.67 -21.86
C ASP A 53 4.88 8.31 -22.52
N GLN A 54 5.49 7.23 -22.03
CA GLN A 54 5.29 5.86 -22.51
C GLN A 54 4.38 5.04 -21.59
N VAL A 55 3.94 5.61 -20.47
CA VAL A 55 3.23 4.93 -19.38
C VAL A 55 1.79 5.42 -19.31
N SER A 56 0.87 4.51 -19.00
CA SER A 56 -0.47 4.89 -18.56
C SER A 56 -1.06 3.86 -17.61
N GLY A 57 -1.90 4.34 -16.69
CA GLY A 57 -2.75 3.57 -15.81
C GLY A 57 -4.22 3.57 -16.21
N PHE A 58 -4.59 4.23 -17.31
CA PHE A 58 -5.94 4.12 -17.84
C PHE A 58 -6.15 2.77 -18.50
N LYS A 59 -7.24 2.11 -18.11
CA LYS A 59 -7.74 0.94 -18.80
C LYS A 59 -7.94 1.25 -20.30
N ASP A 60 -7.61 0.29 -21.15
CA ASP A 60 -7.67 0.38 -22.62
C ASP A 60 -6.74 1.40 -23.28
N SER A 61 -5.77 1.97 -22.54
CA SER A 61 -4.74 2.84 -23.10
C SER A 61 -3.89 2.13 -24.17
N SER A 62 -3.46 2.88 -25.19
CA SER A 62 -2.50 2.40 -26.19
C SER A 62 -1.04 2.57 -25.76
N ALA A 63 -0.79 3.03 -24.54
CA ALA A 63 0.56 3.25 -24.00
C ALA A 63 1.42 1.99 -24.12
N LYS A 64 2.73 2.18 -24.34
CA LYS A 64 3.67 1.05 -24.50
C LYS A 64 3.77 0.24 -23.20
N TYR A 65 3.75 0.93 -22.05
CA TYR A 65 3.84 0.34 -20.73
C TYR A 65 2.58 0.65 -19.93
N HIS A 66 1.94 -0.37 -19.36
CA HIS A 66 0.85 -0.20 -18.41
C HIS A 66 1.43 -0.21 -16.99
N ARG A 67 0.97 0.72 -16.17
CA ARG A 67 1.27 0.79 -14.73
C ARG A 67 -0.03 0.92 -13.95
N SER A 68 0.02 0.60 -12.67
CA SER A 68 -1.13 0.64 -11.76
C SER A 68 -0.99 1.81 -10.79
N PRO A 69 -2.02 2.15 -10.00
CA PRO A 69 -1.85 3.00 -8.80
C PRO A 69 -1.06 2.31 -7.67
N CYS A 70 -0.67 1.04 -7.84
CA CYS A 70 0.05 0.29 -6.81
C CYS A 70 1.57 0.32 -7.05
N PRO A 71 2.35 1.02 -6.21
CA PRO A 71 3.81 1.09 -6.38
C PRO A 71 4.47 -0.30 -6.30
N ALA A 72 3.97 -1.20 -5.45
CA ALA A 72 4.53 -2.55 -5.33
C ALA A 72 4.44 -3.33 -6.65
N LEU A 73 3.32 -3.24 -7.38
CA LEU A 73 3.19 -3.95 -8.65
C LEU A 73 4.03 -3.30 -9.75
N ASN A 74 4.13 -1.97 -9.72
CA ASN A 74 4.98 -1.23 -10.65
C ASN A 74 6.47 -1.55 -10.43
N VAL A 75 6.90 -1.71 -9.18
CA VAL A 75 8.24 -2.21 -8.81
C VAL A 75 8.49 -3.58 -9.45
N LEU A 76 7.56 -4.53 -9.32
CA LEU A 76 7.71 -5.86 -9.93
C LEU A 76 7.88 -5.78 -11.45
N ALA A 77 7.14 -4.89 -12.14
CA ALA A 77 7.27 -4.70 -13.58
C ALA A 77 8.59 -4.01 -13.95
N ASN A 78 8.99 -2.97 -13.20
CA ASN A 78 10.25 -2.24 -13.41
C ASN A 78 11.48 -3.12 -13.17
N HIS A 79 11.33 -4.17 -12.37
CA HIS A 79 12.35 -5.20 -12.15
C HIS A 79 12.08 -6.50 -12.92
N GLY A 80 11.11 -6.58 -13.82
CA GLY A 80 10.90 -7.78 -14.66
C GLY A 80 10.48 -9.05 -13.91
N TYR A 81 9.99 -8.94 -12.67
CA TYR A 81 9.37 -10.05 -11.93
C TYR A 81 7.99 -10.42 -12.49
N ILE A 82 7.32 -9.44 -13.08
CA ILE A 82 6.17 -9.58 -13.97
C ILE A 82 6.54 -8.94 -15.33
N PRO A 83 5.75 -9.13 -16.41
CA PRO A 83 6.04 -8.53 -17.71
C PRO A 83 6.34 -7.03 -17.59
N ARG A 84 7.46 -6.58 -18.15
CA ARG A 84 7.96 -5.20 -17.97
C ARG A 84 7.03 -4.15 -18.55
N ASP A 85 6.33 -4.51 -19.62
CA ASP A 85 5.27 -3.72 -20.22
C ASP A 85 4.00 -3.65 -19.36
N GLY A 86 3.91 -4.42 -18.27
CA GLY A 86 2.73 -4.49 -17.40
C GLY A 86 1.52 -5.12 -18.08
N LYS A 87 1.74 -5.85 -19.19
CA LYS A 87 0.70 -6.48 -20.00
C LYS A 87 0.73 -8.00 -19.84
N VAL A 88 -0.41 -8.66 -20.05
CA VAL A 88 -0.54 -10.13 -20.03
C VAL A 88 -0.07 -10.75 -18.69
N ILE A 89 -0.64 -10.25 -17.59
CA ILE A 89 -0.38 -10.75 -16.24
C ILE A 89 -1.46 -11.76 -15.88
N THR A 90 -1.08 -12.85 -15.21
CA THR A 90 -2.03 -13.84 -14.65
C THR A 90 -2.00 -13.80 -13.12
N PRO A 91 -3.11 -14.13 -12.43
CA PRO A 91 -3.16 -14.22 -10.98
C PRO A 91 -2.05 -15.11 -10.40
N ARG A 92 -1.79 -16.27 -11.03
CA ARG A 92 -0.74 -17.21 -10.60
C ARG A 92 0.68 -16.62 -10.70
N LEU A 93 0.97 -15.86 -11.76
CA LEU A 93 2.26 -15.19 -11.92
C LEU A 93 2.42 -14.09 -10.86
N LEU A 94 1.37 -13.29 -10.65
CA LEU A 94 1.39 -12.23 -9.67
C LEU A 94 1.57 -12.78 -8.24
N GLN A 95 0.80 -13.80 -7.86
CA GLN A 95 0.93 -14.48 -6.56
C GLN A 95 2.37 -14.94 -6.31
N LYS A 96 2.99 -15.64 -7.27
CA LYS A 96 4.38 -16.09 -7.15
C LYS A 96 5.36 -14.93 -6.96
N SER A 97 5.15 -13.82 -7.65
CA SER A 97 6.02 -12.64 -7.58
C SER A 97 5.88 -11.92 -6.23
N LEU A 98 4.66 -11.79 -5.71
CA LEU A 98 4.40 -11.21 -4.39
C LEU A 98 5.05 -12.04 -3.26
N VAL A 99 4.94 -13.36 -3.33
CA VAL A 99 5.60 -14.26 -2.36
C VAL A 99 7.13 -14.15 -2.49
N LYS A 100 7.65 -14.18 -3.72
CA LYS A 100 9.10 -14.17 -3.98
C LYS A 100 9.77 -12.88 -3.52
N VAL A 101 9.19 -11.72 -3.85
CA VAL A 101 9.84 -10.42 -3.64
C VAL A 101 9.52 -9.87 -2.26
N TYR A 102 8.28 -9.98 -1.80
CA TYR A 102 7.80 -9.29 -0.59
C TYR A 102 7.57 -10.21 0.61
N ASN A 103 7.84 -11.51 0.46
CA ASN A 103 7.52 -12.53 1.45
C ASN A 103 6.06 -12.49 1.92
N LEU A 104 5.12 -12.22 1.01
CA LEU A 104 3.71 -12.41 1.35
C LEU A 104 3.46 -13.89 1.63
N ASP A 105 2.66 -14.16 2.65
CA ASP A 105 2.14 -15.51 2.88
C ASP A 105 1.34 -15.98 1.65
N PRO A 106 1.49 -17.23 1.19
CA PRO A 106 0.80 -17.72 -0.01
C PRO A 106 -0.72 -17.54 0.02
N THR A 107 -1.36 -17.64 1.19
CA THR A 107 -2.82 -17.48 1.34
C THR A 107 -3.23 -16.01 1.23
N LEU A 108 -2.41 -15.09 1.76
CA LEU A 108 -2.63 -13.66 1.55
C LEU A 108 -2.43 -13.30 0.07
N ALA A 109 -1.37 -13.81 -0.56
CA ALA A 109 -1.11 -13.57 -1.97
C ALA A 109 -2.24 -14.14 -2.86
N GLU A 110 -2.80 -15.30 -2.53
CA GLU A 110 -3.96 -15.88 -3.20
C GLU A 110 -5.21 -15.01 -3.01
N PHE A 111 -5.48 -14.57 -1.78
CA PHE A 111 -6.60 -13.66 -1.49
C PHE A 111 -6.53 -12.38 -2.33
N LEU A 112 -5.35 -11.74 -2.40
CA LEU A 112 -5.16 -10.48 -3.14
C LEU A 112 -5.38 -10.61 -4.65
N VAL A 113 -5.18 -11.79 -5.23
CA VAL A 113 -5.36 -12.00 -6.67
C VAL A 113 -6.69 -12.68 -7.03
N SER A 114 -7.48 -13.09 -6.04
CA SER A 114 -8.67 -13.96 -6.22
C SER A 114 -9.79 -13.33 -7.04
N THR A 115 -9.88 -12.00 -7.08
CA THR A 115 -10.90 -11.25 -7.84
C THR A 115 -10.37 -10.73 -9.18
N LEU A 116 -9.10 -10.98 -9.50
CA LEU A 116 -8.49 -10.53 -10.75
C LEU A 116 -8.90 -11.44 -11.91
N PRO A 117 -9.06 -10.90 -13.13
CA PRO A 117 -9.32 -11.72 -14.31
C PRO A 117 -8.20 -12.75 -14.56
N ASP A 118 -8.51 -13.83 -15.27
CA ASP A 118 -7.54 -14.87 -15.67
C ASP A 118 -6.30 -14.30 -16.37
N GLN A 119 -6.50 -13.20 -17.09
CA GLN A 119 -5.46 -12.37 -17.67
C GLN A 119 -5.84 -10.89 -17.62
N PHE A 120 -4.93 -10.03 -17.18
CA PHE A 120 -5.15 -8.59 -17.05
C PHE A 120 -3.85 -7.80 -17.29
N THR A 121 -3.94 -6.48 -17.27
CA THR A 121 -2.82 -5.54 -17.32
C THR A 121 -2.78 -4.70 -16.05
N LEU A 122 -1.65 -4.09 -15.71
CA LEU A 122 -1.56 -3.23 -14.53
C LEU A 122 -2.52 -2.03 -14.59
N ALA A 123 -2.85 -1.54 -15.79
CA ALA A 123 -3.80 -0.43 -15.97
C ALA A 123 -5.25 -0.82 -15.62
N ASP A 124 -5.61 -2.11 -15.66
CA ASP A 124 -6.94 -2.56 -15.22
C ASP A 124 -7.19 -2.29 -13.73
N LEU A 125 -6.11 -2.19 -12.93
CA LEU A 125 -6.17 -1.86 -11.51
C LEU A 125 -6.38 -0.36 -11.25
N GLY A 126 -6.22 0.49 -12.28
CA GLY A 126 -6.50 1.92 -12.24
C GLY A 126 -7.97 2.27 -12.47
N VAL A 127 -8.85 1.29 -12.70
CA VAL A 127 -10.30 1.52 -12.75
C VAL A 127 -10.79 1.94 -11.37
N HIS A 128 -11.37 3.15 -11.30
CA HIS A 128 -11.85 3.71 -10.06
C HIS A 128 -12.87 2.81 -9.36
N ASN A 129 -12.69 2.60 -8.06
CA ASN A 129 -13.46 1.71 -7.20
C ASN A 129 -13.42 0.21 -7.57
N PHE A 130 -12.54 -0.23 -8.47
CA PHE A 130 -12.17 -1.64 -8.54
C PHE A 130 -11.20 -1.97 -7.39
N VAL A 131 -9.91 -1.64 -7.57
CA VAL A 131 -8.90 -1.64 -6.51
C VAL A 131 -8.56 -0.20 -6.11
N GLU A 132 -8.34 0.66 -7.11
CA GLU A 132 -8.11 2.10 -6.94
C GLU A 132 -9.21 2.77 -6.10
N HIS A 133 -8.80 3.74 -5.28
CA HIS A 133 -9.70 4.56 -4.48
C HIS A 133 -9.10 5.94 -4.17
N ASP A 134 -9.98 6.90 -3.89
CA ASP A 134 -9.62 8.25 -3.45
C ASP A 134 -8.90 8.25 -2.08
N ALA A 135 -8.29 9.39 -1.73
CA ALA A 135 -7.46 9.55 -0.54
C ALA A 135 -6.25 8.59 -0.54
N SER A 136 -5.67 8.32 -1.71
CA SER A 136 -4.41 7.59 -1.88
C SER A 136 -3.23 8.34 -1.23
N LEU A 137 -2.15 7.62 -0.87
CA LEU A 137 -0.98 8.23 -0.21
C LEU A 137 -0.31 9.28 -1.11
N ILE A 138 -0.05 8.93 -2.37
CA ILE A 138 0.75 9.74 -3.29
C ILE A 138 0.14 9.85 -4.70
N HIS A 139 -1.14 9.51 -4.85
CA HIS A 139 -1.89 9.67 -6.08
C HIS A 139 -3.04 10.66 -5.86
N ASP A 140 -3.38 11.39 -6.92
CA ASP A 140 -4.55 12.26 -6.93
C ASP A 140 -5.84 11.45 -6.85
N ASP A 141 -6.88 12.06 -6.31
CA ASP A 141 -8.21 11.48 -6.32
C ASP A 141 -8.74 11.44 -7.77
N SER A 142 -9.53 10.42 -8.07
CA SER A 142 -10.02 10.12 -9.42
C SER A 142 -10.77 11.29 -10.09
N TRP A 143 -11.45 12.12 -9.28
CA TRP A 143 -12.17 13.31 -9.72
C TRP A 143 -11.30 14.31 -10.50
N THR A 144 -9.99 14.35 -10.23
CA THR A 144 -9.06 15.22 -10.94
C THR A 144 -8.90 14.84 -12.42
N GLY A 145 -9.29 13.62 -12.81
CA GLY A 145 -9.20 13.10 -14.16
C GLY A 145 -7.76 12.80 -14.62
N GLY A 146 -6.78 12.86 -13.70
CA GLY A 146 -5.40 12.48 -13.97
C GLY A 146 -5.24 10.98 -14.22
N ASP A 147 -4.13 10.59 -14.85
CA ASP A 147 -3.80 9.17 -15.01
C ASP A 147 -3.58 8.51 -13.63
N PRO A 148 -4.28 7.42 -13.29
CA PRO A 148 -4.26 6.83 -11.96
C PRO A 148 -2.90 6.22 -11.57
N SER A 149 -2.00 5.98 -12.54
CA SER A 149 -0.62 5.56 -12.25
C SER A 149 0.33 6.72 -11.96
N SER A 150 -0.09 7.96 -12.24
CA SER A 150 0.76 9.13 -12.05
C SER A 150 0.97 9.44 -10.57
N ILE A 151 2.22 9.65 -10.20
CA ILE A 151 2.60 10.05 -8.84
C ILE A 151 2.39 11.55 -8.70
N ASN A 152 1.60 11.96 -7.72
CA ASN A 152 1.54 13.35 -7.29
C ASN A 152 2.79 13.65 -6.45
N THR A 153 3.75 14.35 -7.06
CA THR A 153 5.04 14.68 -6.44
C THR A 153 4.90 15.57 -5.21
N THR A 154 3.85 16.39 -5.12
CA THR A 154 3.57 17.22 -3.93
C THR A 154 3.12 16.36 -2.75
N LEU A 155 2.22 15.39 -2.98
CA LEU A 155 1.82 14.43 -1.96
C LEU A 155 2.99 13.55 -1.53
N ALA A 156 3.79 13.06 -2.48
CA ALA A 156 4.99 12.29 -2.20
C ALA A 156 6.01 13.08 -1.36
N ALA A 157 6.33 14.32 -1.75
CA ALA A 157 7.24 15.17 -1.00
C ALA A 157 6.73 15.45 0.42
N ASN A 158 5.42 15.69 0.58
CA ASN A 158 4.79 15.91 1.90
C ASN A 158 4.90 14.66 2.80
N LEU A 159 4.67 13.47 2.25
CA LEU A 159 4.87 12.23 3.03
C LEU A 159 6.33 12.05 3.43
N LEU A 160 7.25 12.17 2.46
CA LEU A 160 8.68 11.91 2.66
C LEU A 160 9.34 12.93 3.60
N SER A 161 8.83 14.17 3.67
CA SER A 161 9.33 15.18 4.61
C SER A 161 8.96 14.91 6.08
N ARG A 162 8.17 13.87 6.37
CA ARG A 162 7.69 13.54 7.73
C ARG A 162 8.51 12.46 8.43
N GLY A 163 9.72 12.20 7.95
CA GLY A 163 10.68 11.38 8.66
C GLY A 163 10.89 11.92 10.08
N ASP A 164 11.02 11.03 11.05
CA ASP A 164 11.42 11.39 12.41
C ASP A 164 12.89 11.86 12.44
N LYS A 165 13.44 12.06 13.65
CA LYS A 165 14.84 12.48 13.85
C LYS A 165 15.87 11.53 13.21
N ASP A 166 15.49 10.28 12.94
CA ASP A 166 16.34 9.26 12.33
C ASP A 166 15.98 9.08 10.84
N HIS A 167 15.24 10.04 10.26
CA HIS A 167 14.73 10.03 8.89
C HIS A 167 13.90 8.77 8.57
N ARG A 168 13.00 8.39 9.50
CA ARG A 168 12.12 7.23 9.31
C ARG A 168 10.64 7.60 9.33
N LEU A 169 9.88 7.01 8.43
CA LEU A 169 8.42 7.03 8.45
C LEU A 169 7.93 5.94 9.40
N THR A 170 7.28 6.33 10.49
CA THR A 170 6.78 5.40 11.52
C THR A 170 5.32 5.04 11.30
N ARG A 171 4.79 4.08 12.08
CA ARG A 171 3.35 3.82 12.19
C ARG A 171 2.54 5.09 12.44
N THR A 172 2.98 5.94 13.38
CA THR A 172 2.29 7.19 13.71
C THR A 172 2.31 8.16 12.53
N THR A 173 3.45 8.26 11.83
CA THR A 173 3.58 9.09 10.62
C THR A 173 2.57 8.68 9.56
N LEU A 174 2.54 7.39 9.18
CA LEU A 174 1.61 6.90 8.15
C LEU A 174 0.14 7.00 8.60
N ALA A 175 -0.15 6.71 9.86
CA ALA A 175 -1.50 6.86 10.40
C ALA A 175 -2.01 8.31 10.33
N SER A 176 -1.19 9.28 10.76
CA SER A 176 -1.54 10.70 10.66
C SER A 176 -1.74 11.11 9.21
N PHE A 177 -0.81 10.75 8.33
CA PHE A 177 -0.88 11.13 6.92
C PHE A 177 -2.09 10.51 6.20
N ARG A 178 -2.43 9.25 6.47
CA ARG A 178 -3.67 8.62 5.97
C ARG A 178 -4.91 9.40 6.39
N ARG A 179 -4.97 9.84 7.65
CA ARG A 179 -6.09 10.63 8.16
C ARG A 179 -6.17 11.99 7.49
N GLU A 180 -5.04 12.66 7.29
CA GLU A 180 -4.97 13.94 6.60
C GLU A 180 -5.39 13.82 5.13
N ARG A 181 -5.03 12.72 4.45
CA ARG A 181 -5.53 12.42 3.11
C ARG A 181 -7.05 12.27 3.10
N GLU A 182 -7.64 11.51 4.03
CA GLU A 182 -9.12 11.43 4.15
C GLU A 182 -9.77 12.80 4.37
N VAL A 183 -9.21 13.64 5.26
CA VAL A 183 -9.75 14.97 5.56
C VAL A 183 -9.63 15.89 4.34
N SER A 184 -8.50 15.84 3.64
CA SER A 184 -8.26 16.61 2.43
C SER A 184 -9.21 16.19 1.31
N SER A 185 -9.35 14.89 1.04
CA SER A 185 -10.27 14.38 0.02
C SER A 185 -11.73 14.68 0.36
N ALA A 186 -12.15 14.53 1.63
CA ALA A 186 -13.50 14.89 2.06
C ALA A 186 -13.83 16.38 1.86
N ALA A 187 -12.83 17.25 1.85
CA ALA A 187 -13.00 18.68 1.61
C ALA A 187 -12.96 19.07 0.13
N ASN A 188 -12.29 18.29 -0.72
CA ASN A 188 -11.95 18.72 -2.09
C ASN A 188 -12.48 17.79 -3.20
N THR A 189 -13.01 16.62 -2.84
CA THR A 189 -13.47 15.61 -3.81
C THR A 189 -14.99 15.42 -3.71
N PRO A 190 -15.75 15.67 -4.79
CA PRO A 190 -17.19 15.46 -4.80
C PRO A 190 -17.58 14.03 -4.43
N ASN A 191 -18.66 13.89 -3.65
CA ASN A 191 -19.21 12.60 -3.20
C ASN A 191 -18.24 11.71 -2.40
N PHE A 192 -17.09 12.23 -1.95
CA PHE A 192 -16.09 11.44 -1.23
C PHE A 192 -16.69 10.68 -0.03
N ASN A 193 -17.53 11.33 0.78
CA ASN A 193 -18.13 10.68 1.96
C ASN A 193 -19.13 9.56 1.63
N GLU A 194 -19.66 9.54 0.39
CA GLU A 194 -20.56 8.49 -0.09
C GLU A 194 -19.76 7.30 -0.65
N MET A 195 -18.64 7.59 -1.33
CA MET A 195 -17.81 6.56 -1.97
C MET A 195 -16.75 5.95 -1.03
N PHE A 196 -16.22 6.72 -0.09
CA PHE A 196 -15.19 6.27 0.86
C PHE A 196 -15.82 5.53 2.05
N THR A 197 -16.29 4.32 1.80
CA THR A 197 -16.93 3.44 2.78
C THR A 197 -15.94 2.88 3.82
N ALA A 198 -16.46 2.19 4.85
CA ALA A 198 -15.62 1.50 5.83
C ALA A 198 -14.71 0.43 5.19
N GLU A 199 -15.14 -0.20 4.09
CA GLU A 199 -14.35 -1.16 3.32
C GLU A 199 -13.20 -0.48 2.56
N ARG A 200 -13.45 0.70 1.96
CA ARG A 200 -12.40 1.50 1.32
C ARG A 200 -11.40 2.03 2.35
N ALA A 201 -11.88 2.46 3.51
CA ALA A 201 -11.01 2.78 4.63
C ALA A 201 -10.17 1.56 5.07
N LEU A 202 -10.75 0.36 5.17
CA LEU A 202 -9.99 -0.84 5.52
C LEU A 202 -8.86 -1.11 4.51
N THR A 203 -9.16 -1.00 3.21
CA THR A 203 -8.19 -1.17 2.12
C THR A 203 -7.05 -0.16 2.23
N ALA A 204 -7.40 1.14 2.30
CA ALA A 204 -6.47 2.26 2.44
C ALA A 204 -5.46 2.11 3.60
N TYR A 205 -5.92 1.69 4.79
CA TYR A 205 -5.00 1.47 5.91
C TYR A 205 -4.25 0.14 5.80
N SER A 206 -4.83 -0.86 5.14
CA SER A 206 -4.14 -2.13 4.86
C SER A 206 -2.97 -1.96 3.91
N GLU A 207 -3.07 -1.08 2.92
CA GLU A 207 -1.96 -0.73 2.03
C GLU A 207 -0.80 -0.09 2.80
N ALA A 208 -1.08 0.86 3.68
CA ALA A 208 -0.07 1.47 4.56
C ALA A 208 0.53 0.45 5.55
N ALA A 209 -0.29 -0.48 6.05
CA ALA A 209 0.17 -1.57 6.92
C ALA A 209 1.10 -2.54 6.17
N VAL A 210 0.73 -2.94 4.95
CA VAL A 210 1.55 -3.82 4.11
C VAL A 210 2.85 -3.12 3.72
N LEU A 211 2.83 -1.83 3.40
CA LEU A 211 4.04 -1.04 3.16
C LEU A 211 5.03 -1.11 4.35
N LEU A 212 4.53 -0.95 5.59
CA LEU A 212 5.33 -1.10 6.80
C LEU A 212 5.85 -2.52 7.00
N LEU A 213 5.01 -3.53 6.76
CA LEU A 213 5.40 -4.92 6.94
C LEU A 213 6.44 -5.37 5.92
N VAL A 214 6.36 -4.85 4.69
CA VAL A 214 7.25 -5.20 3.59
C VAL A 214 8.60 -4.49 3.69
N LEU A 215 8.62 -3.18 4.02
CA LEU A 215 9.86 -2.38 4.01
C LEU A 215 10.41 -2.06 5.40
N GLY A 216 9.58 -2.10 6.44
CA GLY A 216 9.97 -1.76 7.81
C GLY A 216 10.10 -2.97 8.75
N GLU A 217 9.69 -4.16 8.30
CA GLU A 217 9.83 -5.43 9.03
C GLU A 217 9.42 -5.35 10.52
N GLU A 218 10.32 -5.66 11.45
CA GLU A 218 10.06 -5.63 12.90
C GLU A 218 10.16 -4.21 13.49
N SER A 219 10.93 -3.32 12.86
CA SER A 219 11.06 -1.93 13.35
C SER A 219 9.79 -1.12 13.10
N MET A 220 8.87 -1.62 12.26
CA MET A 220 7.61 -0.97 11.90
C MET A 220 7.80 0.51 11.52
N SER A 221 8.91 0.75 10.82
CA SER A 221 9.34 2.06 10.35
C SER A 221 10.21 1.90 9.11
N ILE A 222 10.08 2.80 8.14
CA ILE A 222 10.76 2.72 6.84
C ILE A 222 11.69 3.93 6.73
N SER A 223 12.92 3.76 6.24
CA SER A 223 13.76 4.95 5.98
C SER A 223 13.10 5.81 4.89
N VAL A 224 13.29 7.13 4.94
CA VAL A 224 12.75 8.02 3.90
C VAL A 224 13.31 7.65 2.52
N ASP A 225 14.56 7.22 2.44
CA ASP A 225 15.20 6.80 1.19
C ASP A 225 14.56 5.53 0.62
N ASP A 226 14.32 4.50 1.45
CA ASP A 226 13.65 3.27 1.01
C ASP A 226 12.19 3.55 0.59
N ALA A 227 11.51 4.44 1.32
CA ALA A 227 10.16 4.87 0.98
C ALA A 227 10.14 5.65 -0.34
N SER A 228 11.12 6.53 -0.59
CA SER A 228 11.26 7.24 -1.85
C SER A 228 11.55 6.28 -3.00
N ALA A 229 12.51 5.36 -2.83
CA ALA A 229 12.84 4.37 -3.84
C ALA A 229 11.61 3.50 -4.19
N PHE A 230 10.83 3.09 -3.21
CA PHE A 230 9.70 2.20 -3.44
C PHE A 230 8.45 2.92 -3.97
N LEU A 231 8.08 4.07 -3.38
CA LEU A 231 6.84 4.78 -3.71
C LEU A 231 7.03 5.72 -4.90
N VAL A 232 8.15 6.44 -4.94
CA VAL A 232 8.40 7.46 -5.95
C VAL A 232 9.15 6.87 -7.13
N ASP A 233 10.25 6.16 -6.90
CA ASP A 233 11.06 5.57 -7.98
C ASP A 233 10.48 4.23 -8.46
N GLU A 234 9.54 3.64 -7.73
CA GLU A 234 8.98 2.31 -8.04
C GLU A 234 10.08 1.29 -8.31
N ARG A 235 11.05 1.27 -7.38
CA ARG A 235 12.28 0.50 -7.41
C ARG A 235 12.43 -0.29 -6.12
N ILE A 236 12.99 -1.49 -6.20
CA ILE A 236 13.43 -2.24 -5.01
C ILE A 236 14.60 -1.46 -4.37
N PRO A 237 14.53 -1.10 -3.07
CA PRO A 237 15.64 -0.41 -2.41
C PRO A 237 16.94 -1.23 -2.44
N ASP A 238 18.10 -0.57 -2.52
CA ASP A 238 19.39 -1.24 -2.81
C ASP A 238 19.78 -2.31 -1.77
N ASN A 239 19.47 -2.05 -0.49
CA ASN A 239 19.76 -2.97 0.61
C ASN A 239 18.54 -3.81 1.01
N TYR A 240 17.51 -3.86 0.17
CA TYR A 240 16.29 -4.60 0.47
C TYR A 240 16.58 -6.09 0.62
N ALA A 241 16.13 -6.64 1.74
CA ALA A 241 15.96 -8.06 1.94
C ALA A 241 14.49 -8.29 2.28
N MET A 242 13.92 -9.36 1.75
CA MET A 242 12.53 -9.71 2.05
C MET A 242 12.35 -9.91 3.57
N PRO A 243 11.19 -9.53 4.16
CA PRO A 243 10.96 -9.65 5.60
C PRO A 243 11.25 -11.05 6.15
N ARG A 244 11.88 -11.19 7.32
CA ARG A 244 12.08 -12.49 8.02
C ARG A 244 10.78 -13.19 8.30
N THR A 245 9.76 -12.41 8.66
CA THR A 245 8.45 -12.97 8.94
C THR A 245 7.52 -12.76 7.75
N PRO A 246 6.86 -13.82 7.25
CA PRO A 246 5.86 -13.67 6.21
C PRO A 246 4.81 -12.61 6.54
N VAL A 247 4.46 -11.80 5.55
CA VAL A 247 3.36 -10.85 5.62
C VAL A 247 2.06 -11.63 5.48
N THR A 248 1.37 -11.88 6.60
CA THR A 248 0.12 -12.64 6.64
C THR A 248 -1.10 -11.73 6.69
N LEU A 249 -2.29 -12.25 6.37
CA LEU A 249 -3.55 -11.53 6.53
C LEU A 249 -3.75 -11.05 7.98
N ALA A 250 -3.53 -11.93 8.96
CA ALA A 250 -3.69 -11.60 10.37
C ALA A 250 -2.74 -10.46 10.82
N ARG A 251 -1.46 -10.50 10.40
CA ARG A 251 -0.49 -9.44 10.71
C ARG A 251 -0.89 -8.12 10.04
N SER A 252 -1.32 -8.18 8.79
CA SER A 252 -1.76 -7.01 8.03
C SER A 252 -2.97 -6.35 8.71
N LEU A 253 -3.99 -7.12 9.10
CA LEU A 253 -5.17 -6.63 9.81
C LEU A 253 -4.84 -6.08 11.20
N TRP A 254 -3.90 -6.70 11.92
CA TRP A 254 -3.42 -6.20 13.20
C TRP A 254 -2.74 -4.83 13.09
N VAL A 255 -1.82 -4.68 12.14
CA VAL A 255 -1.16 -3.39 11.90
C VAL A 255 -2.16 -2.36 11.39
N THR A 256 -3.09 -2.74 10.51
CA THR A 256 -4.18 -1.89 10.01
C THR A 256 -5.01 -1.32 11.16
N PHE A 257 -5.41 -2.19 12.11
CA PHE A 257 -6.09 -1.78 13.32
C PHE A 257 -5.27 -0.78 14.14
N GLN A 258 -3.98 -1.04 14.36
CA GLN A 258 -3.09 -0.10 15.06
C GLN A 258 -3.02 1.26 14.36
N LEU A 259 -2.84 1.28 13.03
CA LEU A 259 -2.80 2.52 12.26
C LEU A 259 -4.11 3.29 12.38
N LYS A 260 -5.27 2.61 12.31
CA LYS A 260 -6.56 3.28 12.47
C LYS A 260 -6.73 3.87 13.88
N MET A 261 -6.28 3.16 14.92
CA MET A 261 -6.31 3.68 16.29
C MET A 261 -5.40 4.91 16.46
N PHE A 262 -4.19 4.88 15.90
CA PHE A 262 -3.28 6.03 15.92
C PHE A 262 -3.87 7.23 15.17
N ALA A 263 -4.46 7.01 13.99
CA ALA A 263 -5.11 8.04 13.19
C ALA A 263 -6.31 8.70 13.90
N LEU A 264 -7.04 7.94 14.72
CA LEU A 264 -8.13 8.49 15.53
C LEU A 264 -7.60 9.27 16.74
N SER A 265 -6.48 8.83 17.32
CA SER A 265 -5.87 9.49 18.48
C SER A 265 -5.14 10.79 18.12
N SER A 266 -4.54 10.92 16.93
CA SER A 266 -3.88 12.16 16.50
C SER A 266 -4.86 13.33 16.41
N ALA A 267 -6.13 13.07 16.09
CA ALA A 267 -7.20 14.08 16.07
C ALA A 267 -7.68 14.53 17.47
N VAL A 268 -7.31 13.81 18.54
CA VAL A 268 -7.68 14.16 19.93
C VAL A 268 -6.65 15.09 20.57
N PHE A 269 -5.43 15.16 20.01
CA PHE A 269 -4.31 15.93 20.55
C PHE A 269 -3.81 17.04 19.59
N ALA A 270 -4.48 17.25 18.45
CA ALA A 270 -4.17 18.29 17.47
C ALA A 270 -5.12 19.48 17.58
#